data_AF-A0A976DDL3-F1
#
_entry.id   AF-A0A976DDL3-F1
#
_cell.length_a   1.000
_cell.length_b   1.000
_cell.length_c   1.000
_cell.angle_alpha   90.00
_cell.angle_beta   90.00
_cell.angle_gamma   90.00
#
_symmetry.space_group_name_H-M   'P 1'
#
loop_
_entity.id
_entity.type
_entity.pdbx_description
1 polymer ?
#
loop_
_entity_poly.entity_id
_entity_poly.type
_entity_poly.pdbx_seq_one_letter_code
_entity_poly.pdbx_strand_id
1 'polypeptide(L)'
;MKTTIKTLACALALTTSFAFASPTEEKTAAKFEASAFTTKDASIRVAIKKNVHERVYLTLRNAKGEVLFAETISKNDMSYAAKLNVSELADGSYQIGNCAVN
;
A
#
# COMPACT_ATOMS: atom_id res chain seq x y z
N MET A 1 2.45 -48.09 -62.66
CA MET A 1 2.33 -47.00 -61.67
C MET A 1 1.02 -46.28 -61.89
N LYS A 2 0.04 -46.37 -60.97
CA LYS A 2 -1.12 -45.45 -60.91
C LYS A 2 -1.50 -45.29 -59.44
N THR A 3 -1.26 -44.11 -58.90
CA THR A 3 -1.40 -43.73 -57.50
C THR A 3 -2.78 -43.12 -57.24
N THR A 4 -3.41 -43.57 -56.16
CA THR A 4 -4.68 -43.07 -55.60
C THR A 4 -4.48 -41.73 -54.91
N ILE A 5 -5.28 -40.72 -55.25
CA ILE A 5 -5.34 -39.45 -54.50
C ILE A 5 -6.69 -39.42 -53.77
N LYS A 6 -6.65 -39.65 -52.46
CA LYS A 6 -7.79 -39.46 -51.55
C LYS A 6 -7.94 -37.96 -51.29
N THR A 7 -9.09 -37.40 -51.66
CA THR A 7 -9.48 -36.02 -51.34
C THR A 7 -9.76 -35.90 -49.85
N LEU A 8 -8.91 -35.17 -49.11
CA LEU A 8 -9.11 -34.84 -47.71
C LEU A 8 -9.83 -33.49 -47.63
N ALA A 9 -11.12 -33.50 -47.32
CA ALA A 9 -11.89 -32.30 -47.03
C ALA A 9 -11.56 -31.82 -45.61
N CYS A 10 -10.94 -30.65 -45.49
CA CYS A 10 -10.61 -30.03 -44.20
C CYS A 10 -11.69 -28.98 -43.89
N ALA A 11 -12.61 -29.30 -42.98
CA ALA A 11 -13.62 -28.36 -42.50
C ALA A 11 -12.98 -27.38 -41.49
N LEU A 12 -12.91 -26.11 -41.86
CA LEU A 12 -12.35 -25.04 -41.03
C LEU A 12 -13.45 -24.50 -40.10
N ALA A 13 -13.48 -24.95 -38.85
CA ALA A 13 -14.34 -24.39 -37.82
C ALA A 13 -13.73 -23.08 -37.27
N LEU A 14 -14.25 -21.94 -37.72
CA LEU A 14 -13.92 -20.63 -37.14
C LEU A 14 -14.61 -20.49 -35.79
N THR A 15 -13.85 -20.60 -34.70
CA THR A 15 -14.32 -20.24 -33.36
C THR A 15 -13.96 -18.79 -33.08
N THR A 16 -14.96 -17.93 -32.90
CA THR A 16 -14.75 -16.54 -32.47
C THR A 16 -14.67 -16.50 -30.96
N SER A 17 -13.49 -16.19 -30.42
CA SER A 17 -13.29 -15.92 -29.00
C SER A 17 -13.73 -14.49 -28.68
N PHE A 18 -14.73 -14.33 -27.81
CA PHE A 18 -15.06 -13.05 -27.21
C PHE A 18 -14.15 -12.83 -25.99
N ALA A 19 -13.29 -11.82 -26.04
CA ALA A 19 -12.53 -11.40 -24.87
C ALA A 19 -13.45 -10.56 -23.97
N PHE A 20 -13.76 -11.06 -22.78
CA PHE A 20 -14.33 -10.23 -21.72
C PHE A 20 -13.23 -9.31 -21.19
N ALA A 21 -13.38 -8.00 -21.42
CA ALA A 21 -12.55 -7.00 -20.75
C ALA A 21 -12.95 -6.96 -19.27
N SER A 22 -12.06 -7.41 -18.38
CA SER A 22 -12.21 -7.22 -16.94
C SER A 22 -12.23 -5.72 -16.62
N PRO A 23 -13.08 -5.25 -15.69
CA PRO A 23 -13.03 -3.86 -15.25
C PRO A 23 -11.67 -3.59 -14.63
N THR A 24 -10.92 -2.67 -15.21
CA THR A 24 -9.67 -2.17 -14.64
C THR A 24 -10.04 -1.39 -13.39
N GLU A 25 -9.84 -1.97 -12.20
CA GLU A 25 -9.92 -1.21 -10.96
C GLU A 25 -8.89 -0.08 -11.03
N GLU A 26 -9.35 1.16 -11.18
CA GLU A 26 -8.49 2.33 -11.10
C GLU A 26 -7.95 2.43 -9.67
N LYS A 27 -6.73 1.91 -9.48
CA LYS A 27 -6.00 1.99 -8.22
C LYS A 27 -5.75 3.46 -7.92
N THR A 28 -6.60 4.06 -7.08
CA THR A 28 -6.41 5.43 -6.60
C THR A 28 -5.01 5.52 -5.99
N ALA A 29 -4.21 6.47 -6.48
CA ALA A 29 -2.85 6.64 -6.01
C ALA A 29 -2.84 6.94 -4.50
N ALA A 30 -1.96 6.28 -3.76
CA ALA A 30 -1.84 6.51 -2.32
C ALA A 30 -1.39 7.96 -2.08
N LYS A 31 -2.12 8.69 -1.22
CA LYS A 31 -1.84 10.10 -0.89
C LYS A 31 -0.51 10.29 -0.16
N PHE A 32 -0.03 9.26 0.51
CA PHE A 32 1.28 9.21 1.14
C PHE A 32 1.75 7.76 1.28
N GLU A 33 3.04 7.59 1.53
CA GLU A 33 3.70 6.36 1.92
C GLU A 33 4.24 6.53 3.36
N ALA A 34 4.16 5.47 4.16
CA ALA A 34 4.66 5.48 5.53
C ALA A 34 5.39 4.18 5.83
N SER A 35 6.48 4.28 6.59
CA SER A 35 7.20 3.13 7.14
C SER A 35 7.53 3.38 8.59
N ALA A 36 7.52 2.31 9.38
CA ALA A 36 7.90 2.33 10.78
C ALA A 36 8.68 1.07 11.12
N PHE A 37 9.76 1.19 11.89
CA PHE A 37 10.52 0.06 12.39
C PHE A 37 11.12 0.34 13.75
N THR A 38 11.26 -0.70 14.56
CA THR A 38 11.91 -0.64 15.87
C THR A 38 13.42 -0.81 15.73
N THR A 39 14.17 -0.08 16.54
CA THR A 39 15.62 -0.20 16.66
C THR A 39 16.01 -0.81 18.00
N LYS A 40 17.23 -1.34 18.09
CA LYS A 40 17.73 -2.04 19.29
C LYS A 40 17.80 -1.15 20.54
N ASP A 41 17.86 0.17 20.37
CA ASP A 41 17.87 1.17 21.44
C ASP A 41 16.46 1.57 21.90
N ALA A 42 15.50 0.62 21.86
CA ALA A 42 14.11 0.84 22.27
C ALA A 42 13.50 2.11 21.66
N SER A 43 13.71 2.31 20.36
CA SER A 43 13.16 3.44 19.63
C SER A 43 12.39 2.98 18.41
N ILE A 44 11.39 3.76 18.01
CA ILE A 44 10.65 3.56 16.77
C ILE A 44 11.07 4.65 15.81
N ARG A 45 11.59 4.26 14.65
CA ARG A 45 11.83 5.17 13.53
C ARG A 45 10.62 5.15 12.62
N VAL A 46 10.10 6.33 12.31
CA VAL A 46 8.98 6.53 11.41
C VAL A 46 9.43 7.45 10.27
N ALA A 47 9.09 7.09 9.05
CA ALA A 47 9.28 7.93 7.88
C ALA A 47 7.96 8.03 7.10
N ILE A 48 7.59 9.25 6.72
CA ILE A 48 6.40 9.56 5.93
C ILE A 48 6.84 10.36 4.71
N LYS A 49 6.39 9.94 3.53
CA LYS A 49 6.57 10.66 2.27
C LYS A 49 5.19 10.91 1.68
N LYS A 50 4.85 12.17 1.44
CA LYS A 50 3.54 12.54 0.88
C LYS A 50 3.62 12.65 -0.63
N ASN A 51 2.54 12.29 -1.29
CA ASN A 51 2.34 12.47 -2.73
C ASN A 51 1.41 13.66 -3.04
N VAL A 52 0.76 14.21 -2.01
CA VAL A 52 -0.12 15.39 -2.09
C VAL A 52 0.13 16.37 -0.94
N HIS A 53 -0.25 17.63 -1.13
CA HIS A 53 -0.13 18.71 -0.13
C HIS A 53 -1.26 18.68 0.90
N GLU A 54 -1.43 17.56 1.58
CA GLU A 54 -2.39 17.38 2.68
C GLU A 54 -1.68 17.28 4.02
N ARG A 55 -2.42 17.52 5.11
CA ARG A 55 -1.95 17.28 6.47
C ARG A 55 -1.99 15.79 6.79
N VAL A 56 -1.00 15.30 7.50
CA VAL A 56 -0.95 13.92 8.00
C VAL A 56 -0.81 13.95 9.52
N TYR A 57 -1.68 13.23 10.21
CA TYR A 57 -1.63 13.08 11.67
C TYR A 57 -0.97 11.77 12.02
N LEU A 58 0.19 11.80 12.67
CA LEU A 58 0.89 10.62 13.17
C LEU A 58 0.52 10.42 14.64
N THR A 59 0.05 9.23 15.00
CA THR A 59 -0.24 8.87 16.40
C THR A 59 0.39 7.54 16.79
N LEU A 60 0.87 7.46 18.03
CA LEU A 60 1.20 6.22 18.72
C LEU A 60 0.13 5.96 19.78
N ARG A 61 -0.46 4.75 19.76
CA ARG A 61 -1.50 4.37 20.70
C ARG A 61 -1.15 3.08 21.41
N ASN A 62 -1.52 2.96 22.68
CA ASN A 62 -1.45 1.70 23.40
C ASN A 62 -2.64 0.78 23.05
N ALA A 63 -2.64 -0.44 23.59
CA ALA A 63 -3.71 -1.41 23.38
C ALA A 63 -5.10 -0.96 23.86
N LYS A 64 -5.19 0.03 24.75
CA LYS A 64 -6.45 0.64 25.21
C LYS A 64 -6.94 1.75 24.26
N GLY A 65 -6.15 2.10 23.24
CA GLY A 65 -6.43 3.20 22.32
C GLY A 65 -6.00 4.57 22.83
N GLU A 66 -5.34 4.66 23.98
CA GLU A 66 -4.83 5.92 24.53
C GLU A 66 -3.68 6.41 23.66
N VAL A 67 -3.72 7.70 23.29
CA VAL A 67 -2.69 8.34 22.47
C VAL A 67 -1.51 8.72 23.35
N LEU A 68 -0.37 8.07 23.12
CA LEU A 68 0.88 8.31 23.83
C LEU A 68 1.78 9.33 23.13
N PHE A 69 1.63 9.45 21.81
CA PHE A 69 2.32 10.44 20.99
C PHE A 69 1.39 10.88 19.86
N ALA A 70 1.42 12.18 19.55
CA ALA A 70 0.71 12.75 18.43
C ALA A 70 1.55 13.84 17.78
N GLU A 71 1.62 13.82 16.45
CA GLU A 71 2.27 14.84 15.64
C GLU A 71 1.40 15.19 14.45
N THR A 72 1.35 16.47 14.09
CA THR A 72 0.69 16.94 12.87
C THR A 72 1.73 17.42 11.86
N ILE A 73 1.86 16.69 10.76
CA ILE A 73 2.74 17.05 9.64
C ILE A 73 2.01 18.08 8.78
N SER A 74 2.62 19.25 8.59
CA SER A 74 2.00 20.35 7.86
C SER A 74 1.80 19.98 6.38
N LYS A 75 0.85 20.65 5.71
CA LYS A 75 0.57 20.42 4.28
C LYS A 75 1.79 20.66 3.36
N ASN A 76 2.70 21.53 3.77
CA ASN A 76 3.87 21.92 2.96
C ASN A 76 5.06 20.97 3.15
N ASP A 77 5.08 20.20 4.24
CA ASP A 77 6.19 19.28 4.55
C ASP A 77 5.98 17.94 3.85
N MET A 78 6.54 17.79 2.65
CA MET A 78 6.36 16.61 1.79
C MET A 78 7.04 15.34 2.32
N SER A 79 7.95 15.48 3.27
CA SER A 79 8.61 14.36 3.94
C SER A 79 8.74 14.65 5.42
N TYR A 80 8.59 13.62 6.24
CA TYR A 80 8.74 13.69 7.68
C TYR A 80 9.45 12.45 8.19
N ALA A 81 10.36 12.62 9.16
CA ALA A 81 11.02 11.52 9.84
C ALA A 81 11.11 11.81 11.33
N ALA A 82 10.76 10.82 12.14
CA ALA A 82 10.81 10.92 13.59
C ALA A 82 11.48 9.69 14.21
N LYS A 83 12.15 9.92 15.34
CA LYS A 83 12.62 8.89 16.26
C LYS A 83 11.82 9.03 17.55
N LEU A 84 10.95 8.07 17.82
CA LEU A 84 10.18 7.99 19.05
C LEU A 84 10.96 7.13 20.03
N ASN A 85 11.35 7.70 21.17
CA ASN A 85 11.92 6.89 22.25
C ASN A 85 10.76 6.19 22.97
N VAL A 86 10.83 4.86 23.06
CA VAL A 86 9.84 4.02 23.76
C VAL A 86 10.44 3.24 24.92
N SER A 87 11.64 3.60 25.38
CA SER A 87 12.35 2.93 26.49
C SER A 87 11.59 2.99 27.82
N GLU A 88 10.75 4.01 27.99
CA GLU A 88 9.93 4.20 29.19
C GLU A 88 8.51 3.65 29.04
N LEU A 89 8.18 3.06 27.88
CA LEU A 89 6.89 2.41 27.69
C LEU A 89 6.93 0.98 28.25
N ALA A 90 5.85 0.59 28.92
CA ALA A 90 5.68 -0.78 29.37
C ALA A 90 5.61 -1.75 28.17
N ASP A 91 6.03 -2.99 28.38
CA ASP A 91 5.91 -4.03 27.38
C ASP A 91 4.43 -4.20 26.96
N GLY A 92 4.17 -4.21 25.65
CA GLY A 92 2.82 -4.31 25.14
C GLY A 92 2.70 -4.12 23.64
N SER A 93 1.47 -4.26 23.13
CA SER A 93 1.15 -3.99 21.74
C SER A 93 0.77 -2.52 21.55
N TYR A 94 1.40 -1.89 20.57
CA TYR A 94 1.19 -0.49 20.22
C TYR A 94 0.82 -0.37 18.75
N GLN A 95 -0.06 0.58 18.44
CA GLN A 95 -0.48 0.87 17.09
C GLN A 95 0.11 2.22 16.64
N ILE A 96 0.75 2.21 15.48
CA ILE A 96 1.05 3.43 14.74
C ILE A 96 -0.09 3.69 13.76
N GLY A 97 -0.68 4.88 13.86
CA GLY A 97 -1.79 5.29 13.02
C GLY A 97 -1.48 6.60 12.31
N ASN A 98 -1.85 6.68 11.04
CA ASN A 98 -1.76 7.88 10.23
C ASN A 98 -3.05 8.15 9.48
N CYS A 99 -3.55 9.38 9.59
CA CYS A 99 -4.74 9.84 8.89
C CYS A 99 -4.40 11.06 8.05
N ALA A 100 -4.71 11.03 6.75
CA ALA A 100 -4.70 12.22 5.90
C ALA A 100 -6.05 12.92 6.04
N VAL A 101 -6.03 14.23 6.31
CA VAL A 101 -7.27 15.01 6.39
C VAL A 101 -7.42 15.79 5.10
N ASN A 102 -8.55 15.51 4.43
CA ASN A 102 -9.02 16.15 3.21
C ASN A 102 -9.48 17.59 3.50
#